data_AF-A0A6J1R7H4-F1
#
_entry.id   AF-A0A6J1R7H4-F1
#
_cell.length_a   1.000
_cell.length_b   1.000
_cell.length_c   1.000
_cell.angle_alpha   90.00
_cell.angle_beta   90.00
_cell.angle_gamma   90.00
#
_symmetry.space_group_name_H-M   'P 1'
#
loop_
_entity.id
_entity.type
_entity.pdbx_description
1 polymer ?
#
loop_
_entity_poly.entity_id
_entity_poly.type
_entity_poly.pdbx_seq_one_letter_code
_entity_poly.pdbx_strand_id
1 'polypeptide(L)'
;MAMRLKGKPPHPDWPVHYPYEGPDRDSMMSPIRAIDDVENYLVSIVTKGPPPLLQTDVPAIRPIYDAPYMQRHVHVHEPDPEIEGDVRRVYPAAWVPPQARSKVHVFKTLFPVYMEKTHPYEEPAVPPPLCAFKFDASKFSIVRDAYELNRDAIEYFGAFEFDRPPYARRLASSPEDFEKVKYKMGVEVFVVIIRRINEEVFLAFAGIEPFFVTEVDEEAQGMITEYFPEGVEDVLGGFTKAPITPPP
;
A
#
# COMPACT_ATOMS: atom_id res chain seq x y z
N MET A 1 -18.96 28.32 9.28
CA MET A 1 -19.13 26.93 8.80
C MET A 1 -17.84 26.19 9.06
N ALA A 2 -17.83 25.22 9.97
CA ALA A 2 -16.65 24.40 10.26
C ALA A 2 -16.88 23.00 9.65
N MET A 3 -16.16 22.68 8.57
CA MET A 3 -16.20 21.35 7.97
C MET A 3 -15.30 20.42 8.77
N ARG A 4 -15.89 19.68 9.72
CA ARG A 4 -15.20 18.66 10.51
C ARG A 4 -15.45 17.30 9.83
N LEU A 5 -14.55 16.87 8.96
CA LEU A 5 -14.60 15.51 8.44
C LEU A 5 -14.09 14.55 9.53
N LYS A 6 -15.02 13.89 10.24
CA LYS A 6 -14.72 12.74 11.09
C LYS A 6 -14.36 11.55 10.19
N GLY A 7 -13.11 11.42 9.80
CA GLY A 7 -12.62 10.23 9.08
C GLY A 7 -12.13 9.18 10.05
N LYS A 8 -12.72 7.98 10.02
CA LYS A 8 -12.11 6.76 10.62
C LYS A 8 -10.74 6.51 9.97
N PRO A 9 -9.78 5.88 10.67
CA PRO A 9 -8.54 5.44 10.05
C PRO A 9 -8.83 4.52 8.84
N PRO A 10 -8.02 4.57 7.77
CA PRO A 10 -8.19 3.70 6.62
C PRO A 10 -7.97 2.22 6.99
N HIS A 11 -8.53 1.33 6.18
CA HIS A 11 -8.41 -0.13 6.34
C HIS A 11 -6.93 -0.57 6.32
N PRO A 12 -6.54 -1.65 7.02
CA PRO A 12 -5.18 -2.20 6.98
C PRO A 12 -4.66 -2.46 5.56
N ASP A 13 -5.54 -2.88 4.64
CA ASP A 13 -5.20 -3.19 3.24
C ASP A 13 -5.19 -1.96 2.32
N TRP A 14 -5.00 -0.77 2.89
CA TRP A 14 -4.98 0.46 2.12
C TRP A 14 -3.68 0.54 1.29
N PRO A 15 -3.75 0.61 -0.05
CA PRO A 15 -2.60 0.45 -0.95
C PRO A 15 -1.61 1.62 -0.94
N VAL A 16 -1.91 2.66 -0.16
CA VAL A 16 -1.08 3.85 -0.01
C VAL A 16 -0.62 3.88 1.44
N HIS A 17 0.64 3.55 1.71
CA HIS A 17 1.19 3.67 3.05
C HIS A 17 0.89 5.06 3.63
N TYR A 18 0.44 5.09 4.89
CA TYR A 18 0.26 6.33 5.65
C TYR A 18 1.57 7.14 5.56
N PRO A 19 1.53 8.48 5.49
CA PRO A 19 2.76 9.26 5.38
C PRO A 19 3.65 9.06 6.63
N TYR A 20 4.60 8.12 6.48
CA TYR A 20 5.88 7.96 7.17
C TYR A 20 5.89 7.60 8.67
N GLU A 21 6.11 6.31 8.96
CA GLU A 21 7.09 5.85 9.95
C GLU A 21 8.23 5.16 9.19
N GLY A 22 9.07 5.93 8.49
CA GLY A 22 10.33 5.42 7.94
C GLY A 22 11.45 5.44 9.01
N PRO A 23 12.51 4.62 8.88
CA PRO A 23 13.50 4.44 9.94
C PRO A 23 14.49 5.61 10.09
N ASP A 24 14.51 6.60 9.20
CA ASP A 24 15.52 7.65 9.21
C ASP A 24 14.92 9.03 9.48
N ARG A 25 15.09 9.49 10.73
CA ARG A 25 14.67 10.82 11.19
C ARG A 25 15.43 12.00 10.55
N ASP A 26 16.45 11.75 9.73
CA ASP A 26 17.34 12.80 9.20
C ASP A 26 17.34 12.94 7.66
N SER A 27 16.48 12.21 6.93
CA SER A 27 16.34 12.42 5.49
C SER A 27 15.34 13.54 5.18
N MET A 28 15.86 14.74 4.94
CA MET A 28 15.10 15.93 4.51
C MET A 28 14.48 15.83 3.10
N MET A 29 14.54 14.66 2.44
CA MET A 29 14.16 14.48 1.04
C MET A 29 13.34 13.19 0.84
N SER A 30 12.21 13.09 1.54
CA SER A 30 11.11 12.22 1.08
C SER A 30 10.09 13.12 0.35
N PRO A 31 9.69 12.83 -0.90
CA PRO A 31 8.78 13.69 -1.65
C PRO A 31 7.34 13.44 -1.18
N ILE A 32 7.04 13.82 0.07
CA ILE A 32 5.71 14.31 0.38
C ILE A 32 5.62 15.58 -0.46
N ARG A 33 4.81 15.58 -1.54
CA ARG A 33 4.48 16.82 -2.26
C ARG A 33 3.80 17.74 -1.25
N ALA A 34 4.62 18.51 -0.55
CA ALA A 34 4.19 19.38 0.51
C ALA A 34 3.53 20.56 -0.19
N ILE A 35 2.19 20.64 -0.10
CA ILE A 35 1.39 21.81 -0.48
C ILE A 35 1.57 22.86 0.64
N ASP A 36 2.83 23.10 0.98
CA ASP A 36 3.22 23.90 2.14
C ASP A 36 3.06 25.38 1.82
N ASP A 37 3.10 25.76 0.55
CA ASP A 37 2.93 27.14 0.11
C ASP A 37 1.54 27.71 0.44
N VAL A 38 0.47 26.96 0.16
CA VAL A 38 -0.91 27.35 0.49
C VAL A 38 -1.14 27.26 1.99
N GLU A 39 -0.64 26.22 2.64
CA GLU A 39 -0.72 26.05 4.10
C GLU A 39 -0.02 27.21 4.82
N ASN A 40 1.22 27.52 4.44
CA ASN A 40 2.01 28.62 4.97
C ASN A 40 1.36 29.97 4.68
N TYR A 41 0.77 30.16 3.50
CA TYR A 41 0.05 31.38 3.18
C TYR A 41 -1.17 31.57 4.07
N LEU A 42 -2.01 30.54 4.25
CA LEU A 42 -3.17 30.61 5.14
C LEU A 42 -2.76 30.83 6.61
N VAL A 43 -1.72 30.13 7.07
CA VAL A 43 -1.14 30.33 8.40
C VAL A 43 -0.64 31.77 8.54
N SER A 44 -0.01 32.34 7.51
CA SER A 44 0.45 33.73 7.51
C SER A 44 -0.71 34.71 7.64
N ILE A 45 -1.84 34.50 6.96
CA ILE A 45 -3.03 35.34 7.08
C ILE A 45 -3.60 35.30 8.50
N VAL A 46 -3.67 34.12 9.10
CA VAL A 46 -4.26 33.95 10.45
C VAL A 46 -3.33 34.51 11.54
N THR A 47 -2.01 34.38 11.38
CA THR A 47 -1.03 34.80 12.38
C THR A 47 -0.63 36.27 12.25
N LYS A 48 -0.36 36.74 11.03
CA LYS A 48 0.14 38.08 10.74
C LYS A 48 -0.95 39.02 10.23
N GLY A 49 -2.12 38.48 9.91
CA GLY A 49 -3.19 39.21 9.22
C GLY A 49 -3.08 39.08 7.69
N PRO A 50 -4.16 39.37 6.96
CA PRO A 50 -4.12 39.40 5.50
C PRO A 50 -3.13 40.47 5.02
N PRO A 51 -2.45 40.26 3.87
CA PRO A 51 -1.67 41.31 3.24
C PRO A 51 -2.56 42.56 3.04
N PRO A 52 -2.01 43.78 3.14
CA PRO A 52 -2.79 44.99 2.92
C PRO A 52 -3.41 44.92 1.52
N LEU A 53 -4.74 44.84 1.48
CA LEU A 53 -5.48 45.00 0.23
C LEU A 53 -5.14 46.38 -0.34
N LEU A 54 -4.97 46.46 -1.65
CA LEU A 54 -4.85 47.73 -2.36
C LEU A 54 -6.12 48.54 -2.08
N GLN A 55 -5.99 49.43 -1.10
CA GLN A 55 -6.86 50.55 -0.71
C GLN A 55 -8.38 50.34 -0.88
N THR A 56 -9.06 50.19 0.27
CA THR A 56 -10.38 50.80 0.46
C THR A 56 -10.45 51.26 1.91
N ASP A 57 -10.62 52.57 2.10
CA ASP A 57 -10.63 53.29 3.38
C ASP A 57 -11.87 52.95 4.23
N VAL A 58 -12.00 51.69 4.64
CA VAL A 58 -12.96 51.28 5.65
C VAL A 58 -12.17 50.99 6.93
N PRO A 59 -12.48 51.64 8.07
CA PRO A 59 -11.85 51.31 9.34
C PRO A 59 -12.18 49.86 9.65
N ALA A 60 -11.20 48.97 9.50
CA ALA A 60 -11.36 47.59 9.91
C ALA A 60 -11.65 47.60 11.41
N ILE A 61 -12.87 47.26 11.81
CA ILE A 61 -13.22 47.00 13.21
C ILE A 61 -12.41 45.77 13.60
N ARG A 62 -11.22 46.00 14.15
CA ARG A 62 -10.35 44.95 14.66
C ARG A 62 -10.78 44.68 16.09
N PRO A 63 -11.31 43.48 16.40
CA PRO A 63 -11.48 43.13 17.80
C PRO A 63 -10.09 43.00 18.40
N ILE A 64 -9.83 43.75 19.48
CA ILE A 64 -8.60 43.67 20.23
C ILE A 64 -8.67 42.36 21.02
N TYR A 65 -7.78 41.44 20.71
CA TYR A 65 -7.66 40.17 21.43
C TYR A 65 -6.24 40.06 21.98
N ASP A 66 -6.12 39.58 23.22
CA ASP A 66 -4.83 39.47 23.94
C ASP A 66 -3.89 38.40 23.36
N ALA A 67 -4.38 37.58 22.41
CA ALA A 67 -3.60 36.53 21.77
C ALA A 67 -4.02 36.31 20.29
N PRO A 68 -3.09 35.86 19.42
CA PRO A 68 -3.38 35.44 18.05
C PRO A 68 -4.52 34.42 17.99
N TYR A 69 -5.33 34.45 16.92
CA TYR A 69 -6.44 33.51 16.72
C TYR A 69 -6.00 32.04 16.86
N MET A 70 -4.80 31.73 16.34
CA MET A 70 -4.14 30.42 16.46
C MET A 70 -3.99 29.93 17.90
N GLN A 71 -3.61 30.82 18.83
CA GLN A 71 -3.40 30.45 20.24
C GLN A 71 -4.71 30.27 20.99
N ARG A 72 -5.77 30.97 20.55
CA ARG A 72 -7.10 30.91 21.18
C ARG A 72 -7.93 29.70 20.77
N HIS A 73 -7.60 29.08 19.64
CA HIS A 73 -8.41 28.03 19.03
C HIS A 73 -7.61 26.77 18.70
N VAL A 74 -6.79 26.32 19.65
CA VAL A 74 -6.09 25.03 19.57
C VAL A 74 -7.02 23.92 20.08
N HIS A 75 -7.20 22.86 19.31
CA HIS A 75 -7.88 21.66 19.78
C HIS A 75 -6.85 20.62 20.19
N VAL A 76 -6.84 20.25 21.48
CA VAL A 76 -6.03 19.14 21.97
C VAL A 76 -6.92 17.91 22.00
N HIS A 77 -6.52 16.88 21.26
CA HIS A 77 -7.11 15.55 21.33
C HIS A 77 -6.47 14.79 22.47
N GLU A 78 -7.32 14.38 23.40
CA GLU A 78 -6.95 13.50 24.50
C GLU A 78 -7.11 12.06 24.03
N PRO A 79 -6.10 11.19 24.27
CA PRO A 79 -6.15 9.82 23.81
C PRO A 79 -7.28 9.04 24.50
N ASP A 80 -8.01 8.25 23.72
CA ASP A 80 -9.03 7.33 24.20
C ASP A 80 -8.37 6.02 24.69
N PRO A 81 -8.51 5.64 25.98
CA PRO A 81 -7.91 4.42 26.52
C PRO A 81 -8.47 3.13 25.91
N GLU A 82 -9.62 3.17 25.22
CA GLU A 82 -10.23 2.00 24.57
C GLU A 82 -9.66 1.74 23.17
N ILE A 83 -8.90 2.69 22.60
CA ILE A 83 -8.37 2.62 21.24
C ILE A 83 -6.85 2.40 21.30
N GLU A 84 -6.42 1.17 21.01
CA GLU A 84 -5.00 0.83 20.96
C GLU A 84 -4.29 1.66 19.87
N GLY A 85 -3.27 2.43 20.28
CA GLY A 85 -2.53 3.34 19.40
C GLY A 85 -3.08 4.77 19.30
N ASP A 86 -4.12 5.14 20.05
CA ASP A 86 -4.53 6.55 20.12
C ASP A 86 -3.55 7.36 20.96
N VAL A 87 -3.11 8.48 20.42
CA VAL A 87 -2.05 9.31 21.01
C VAL A 87 -2.52 10.75 21.09
N ARG A 88 -2.03 11.46 22.11
CA ARG A 88 -2.32 12.89 22.29
C ARG A 88 -1.86 13.67 21.06
N ARG A 89 -2.77 14.43 20.44
CA ARG A 89 -2.50 15.23 19.24
C ARG A 89 -2.96 16.67 19.45
N VAL A 90 -2.13 17.62 19.07
CA VAL A 90 -2.48 19.04 19.11
C VAL A 90 -2.82 19.48 17.68
N TYR A 91 -4.08 19.81 17.46
CA TYR A 91 -4.55 20.29 16.17
C TYR A 91 -4.47 21.83 16.14
N PRO A 92 -3.75 22.43 15.17
CA PRO A 92 -3.76 23.87 14.99
C PRO A 92 -5.16 24.38 14.66
N ALA A 93 -5.42 25.66 14.97
CA ALA A 93 -6.70 26.33 14.68
C ALA A 93 -7.06 26.35 13.19
N ALA A 94 -6.06 26.15 12.32
CA ALA A 94 -6.27 25.99 10.89
C ALA A 94 -6.88 24.61 10.63
N TRP A 95 -8.11 24.62 10.10
CA TRP A 95 -8.85 23.67 9.26
C TRP A 95 -8.09 22.64 8.38
N VAL A 96 -6.77 22.52 8.49
CA VAL A 96 -5.97 21.58 7.72
C VAL A 96 -6.03 20.22 8.40
N PRO A 97 -6.65 19.21 7.76
CA PRO A 97 -6.66 17.86 8.31
C PRO A 97 -5.23 17.34 8.51
N PRO A 98 -4.96 16.54 9.56
CA PRO A 98 -3.63 15.97 9.77
C PRO A 98 -3.24 15.00 8.63
N GLN A 99 -4.23 14.33 8.03
CA GLN A 99 -4.03 13.34 6.98
C GLN A 99 -3.81 14.02 5.63
N ALA A 100 -2.73 13.65 4.92
CA ALA A 100 -2.38 14.19 3.61
C ALA A 100 -3.54 14.08 2.59
N ARG A 101 -4.27 12.96 2.56
CA ARG A 101 -5.45 12.78 1.68
C ARG A 101 -6.53 13.81 1.97
N SER A 102 -6.81 14.05 3.24
CA SER A 102 -7.79 15.03 3.66
C SER A 102 -7.32 16.46 3.38
N LYS A 103 -6.02 16.77 3.49
CA LYS A 103 -5.43 18.06 3.06
C LYS A 103 -5.66 18.30 1.57
N VAL A 104 -5.34 17.32 0.73
CA VAL A 104 -5.55 17.40 -0.73
C VAL A 104 -7.01 17.67 -1.05
N HIS A 105 -7.95 16.99 -0.38
CA HIS A 105 -9.38 17.18 -0.62
C HIS A 105 -9.84 18.61 -0.27
N VAL A 106 -9.37 19.13 0.88
CA VAL A 106 -9.64 20.52 1.29
C VAL A 106 -9.06 21.51 0.29
N PHE A 107 -7.82 21.34 -0.15
CA PHE A 107 -7.20 22.24 -1.12
C PHE A 107 -7.83 22.16 -2.51
N LYS A 108 -8.23 20.97 -2.99
CA LYS A 108 -9.02 20.84 -4.23
C LYS A 108 -10.35 21.56 -4.14
N THR A 109 -10.98 21.57 -2.96
CA THR A 109 -12.27 22.25 -2.75
C THR A 109 -12.10 23.77 -2.69
N LEU A 110 -11.08 24.27 -2.00
CA LEU A 110 -10.85 25.71 -1.82
C LEU A 110 -10.17 26.38 -3.02
N PHE A 111 -9.26 25.66 -3.69
CA PHE A 111 -8.40 26.20 -4.75
C PHE A 111 -8.32 25.27 -5.97
N PRO A 112 -9.46 24.90 -6.60
CA PRO A 112 -9.50 23.87 -7.65
C PRO A 112 -8.57 24.20 -8.82
N VAL A 113 -8.63 25.43 -9.35
CA VAL A 113 -7.82 25.87 -10.50
C VAL A 113 -6.32 25.88 -10.19
N TYR A 114 -5.94 26.27 -8.96
CA TYR A 114 -4.54 26.27 -8.54
C TYR A 114 -4.01 24.85 -8.39
N MET A 115 -4.81 23.97 -7.77
CA MET A 115 -4.45 22.57 -7.59
C MET A 115 -4.29 21.87 -8.93
N GLU A 116 -5.21 22.03 -9.87
CA GLU A 116 -5.10 21.41 -11.20
C GLU A 116 -3.86 21.89 -11.98
N LYS A 117 -3.53 23.19 -11.88
CA LYS A 117 -2.43 23.79 -12.64
C LYS A 117 -1.05 23.54 -12.02
N THR A 118 -0.93 23.65 -10.70
CA THR A 118 0.36 23.71 -10.00
C THR A 118 0.67 22.41 -9.26
N HIS A 119 -0.36 21.71 -8.77
CA HIS A 119 -0.22 20.47 -7.99
C HIS A 119 -1.25 19.42 -8.41
N PRO A 120 -1.23 18.96 -9.68
CA PRO A 120 -2.17 17.96 -10.16
C PRO A 120 -2.03 16.71 -9.28
N TYR A 121 -3.13 16.37 -8.60
CA TYR A 121 -3.20 15.19 -7.75
C TYR A 121 -3.93 14.11 -8.51
N GLU A 122 -3.21 13.04 -8.77
CA GLU A 122 -3.71 11.76 -9.25
C GLU A 122 -4.02 10.90 -8.04
N GLU A 123 -5.26 10.42 -7.95
CA GLU A 123 -5.60 9.45 -6.93
C GLU A 123 -4.95 8.12 -7.31
N PRO A 124 -4.17 7.49 -6.41
CA PRO A 124 -3.60 6.17 -6.69
C PRO A 124 -4.72 5.22 -7.05
N ALA A 125 -4.65 4.61 -8.22
CA ALA A 125 -5.59 3.57 -8.61
C ALA A 125 -5.50 2.44 -7.58
N VAL A 126 -6.66 1.97 -7.12
CA VAL A 126 -6.71 0.75 -6.30
C VAL A 126 -6.11 -0.36 -7.16
N PRO A 127 -5.10 -1.11 -6.66
CA PRO A 127 -4.52 -2.18 -7.43
C PRO A 127 -5.61 -3.20 -7.80
N PRO A 128 -5.54 -3.81 -9.00
CA PRO A 128 -6.48 -4.85 -9.36
C PRO A 128 -6.44 -6.02 -8.35
N PRO A 129 -7.59 -6.66 -8.08
CA PRO A 129 -7.68 -7.72 -7.08
C PRO A 129 -6.79 -8.92 -7.47
N LEU A 130 -6.31 -9.62 -6.45
CA LEU A 130 -5.55 -10.85 -6.60
C LEU A 130 -6.47 -12.04 -6.86
N CYS A 131 -6.00 -12.97 -7.68
CA CYS A 131 -6.61 -14.28 -7.88
C CYS A 131 -5.54 -15.35 -7.75
N ALA A 132 -5.85 -16.45 -7.08
CA ALA A 132 -4.91 -17.55 -6.89
C ALA A 132 -5.45 -18.85 -7.48
N PHE A 133 -4.55 -19.60 -8.11
CA PHE A 133 -4.84 -20.84 -8.81
C PHE A 133 -3.90 -21.94 -8.32
N LYS A 134 -4.42 -23.16 -8.23
CA LYS A 134 -3.59 -24.36 -8.06
C LYS A 134 -3.82 -25.36 -9.19
N PHE A 135 -2.71 -25.87 -9.71
CA PHE A 135 -2.68 -26.86 -10.78
C PHE A 135 -1.87 -28.07 -10.35
N ASP A 136 -2.26 -29.24 -10.84
CA ASP A 136 -1.51 -30.47 -10.65
C ASP A 136 -0.35 -30.57 -11.65
N ALA A 137 0.62 -31.44 -11.35
CA ALA A 137 1.81 -31.66 -12.17
C ALA A 137 1.51 -31.95 -13.65
N SER A 138 0.36 -32.57 -13.96
CA SER A 138 -0.01 -32.94 -15.34
C SER A 138 -0.26 -31.74 -16.25
N LYS A 139 -0.61 -30.57 -15.67
CA LYS A 139 -0.94 -29.35 -16.41
C LYS A 139 0.27 -28.46 -16.70
N PHE A 140 1.48 -28.89 -16.31
CA PHE A 140 2.69 -28.06 -16.35
C PHE A 140 2.93 -27.36 -17.70
N SER A 141 2.78 -28.07 -18.83
CA SER A 141 3.04 -27.49 -20.14
C SER A 141 2.12 -26.30 -20.44
N ILE A 142 0.83 -26.44 -20.11
CA ILE A 142 -0.17 -25.40 -20.37
C ILE A 142 0.00 -24.24 -19.38
N VAL A 143 0.31 -24.55 -18.11
CA VAL A 143 0.60 -23.53 -17.08
C VAL A 143 1.83 -22.70 -17.46
N ARG A 144 2.90 -23.33 -17.97
CA ARG A 144 4.09 -22.64 -18.46
C ARG A 144 3.75 -21.70 -19.62
N ASP A 145 3.02 -22.19 -20.62
CA ASP A 145 2.67 -21.38 -21.79
C ASP A 145 1.79 -20.17 -21.39
N ALA A 146 0.85 -20.36 -20.45
CA ALA A 146 0.06 -19.26 -19.88
C ALA A 146 0.88 -18.29 -19.02
N TYR A 147 1.88 -18.81 -18.29
CA TYR A 147 2.82 -17.99 -17.52
C TYR A 147 3.65 -17.08 -18.42
N GLU A 148 4.18 -17.61 -19.52
CA GLU A 148 4.97 -16.84 -20.48
C GLU A 148 4.14 -15.75 -21.17
N LEU A 149 2.89 -16.06 -21.52
CA LEU A 149 2.01 -15.13 -22.22
C LEU A 149 1.52 -13.98 -21.33
N ASN A 150 1.35 -14.21 -20.02
CA ASN A 150 0.72 -13.27 -19.08
C ASN A 150 1.67 -12.83 -17.95
N ARG A 151 2.98 -12.78 -18.24
CA ARG A 151 4.03 -12.53 -17.24
C ARG A 151 3.86 -11.21 -16.47
N ASP A 152 3.29 -10.20 -17.11
CA ASP A 152 3.02 -8.88 -16.53
C ASP A 152 1.91 -8.90 -15.47
N ALA A 153 1.03 -9.90 -15.52
CA ALA A 153 -0.06 -10.05 -14.56
C ALA A 153 0.28 -10.98 -13.38
N ILE A 154 1.39 -11.72 -13.44
CA ILE A 154 1.74 -12.74 -12.44
C ILE A 154 2.55 -12.10 -11.32
N GLU A 155 2.04 -12.21 -10.10
CA GLU A 155 2.72 -11.74 -8.89
C GLU A 155 3.60 -12.83 -8.29
N TYR A 156 3.07 -14.06 -8.22
CA TYR A 156 3.78 -15.19 -7.66
C TYR A 156 3.57 -16.46 -8.49
N PHE A 157 4.65 -17.21 -8.66
CA PHE A 157 4.64 -18.57 -9.14
C PHE A 157 5.47 -19.44 -8.19
N GLY A 158 4.95 -20.62 -7.86
CA GLY A 158 5.71 -21.60 -7.11
C GLY A 158 5.33 -23.02 -7.48
N ALA A 159 6.34 -23.85 -7.72
CA ALA A 159 6.17 -25.30 -7.80
C ALA A 159 6.48 -25.91 -6.44
N PHE A 160 5.57 -26.71 -5.90
CA PHE A 160 5.67 -27.31 -4.57
C PHE A 160 5.57 -28.83 -4.65
N GLU A 161 6.18 -29.53 -3.69
CA GLU A 161 6.14 -30.99 -3.62
C GLU A 161 4.74 -31.58 -3.47
N PHE A 162 3.84 -30.89 -2.76
CA PHE A 162 2.44 -31.29 -2.53
C PHE A 162 1.61 -30.09 -1.98
N ASP A 163 0.28 -30.21 -1.96
CA ASP A 163 -0.63 -29.13 -1.55
C ASP A 163 -0.75 -28.93 -0.01
N ARG A 164 0.37 -28.69 0.69
CA ARG A 164 0.35 -28.38 2.14
C ARG A 164 1.46 -27.40 2.55
N PRO A 165 1.24 -26.08 2.44
CA PRO A 165 2.27 -25.04 2.54
C PRO A 165 3.12 -25.01 3.83
N PRO A 166 2.69 -25.44 5.04
CA PRO A 166 3.64 -25.49 6.16
C PRO A 166 4.66 -26.64 6.07
N TYR A 167 4.40 -27.65 5.23
CA TYR A 167 5.24 -28.85 5.11
C TYR A 167 5.79 -29.05 3.70
N ALA A 168 5.18 -28.41 2.71
CA ALA A 168 5.52 -28.54 1.31
C ALA A 168 6.72 -27.64 1.01
N ARG A 169 7.76 -28.25 0.44
CA ARG A 169 8.96 -27.53 0.04
C ARG A 169 8.73 -26.89 -1.33
N ARG A 170 9.15 -25.63 -1.48
CA ARG A 170 9.18 -24.95 -2.79
C ARG A 170 10.35 -25.48 -3.61
N LEU A 171 10.03 -26.04 -4.77
CA LEU A 171 10.97 -26.62 -5.72
C LEU A 171 11.52 -25.56 -6.68
N ALA A 172 10.69 -24.61 -7.09
CA ALA A 172 11.06 -23.54 -8.01
C ALA A 172 10.10 -22.35 -7.90
N SER A 173 10.62 -21.14 -8.13
CA SER A 173 9.85 -19.88 -8.20
C SER A 173 9.52 -19.45 -9.64
N SER A 174 9.95 -20.21 -10.64
CA SER A 174 9.62 -20.00 -12.05
C SER A 174 9.39 -21.34 -12.77
N PRO A 175 8.57 -21.38 -13.85
CA PRO A 175 8.45 -22.58 -14.68
C PRO A 175 9.79 -23.06 -15.24
N GLU A 176 10.67 -22.13 -15.65
CA GLU A 176 11.98 -22.43 -16.21
C GLU A 176 12.92 -23.10 -15.19
N ASP A 177 12.83 -22.71 -13.92
CA ASP A 177 13.59 -23.35 -12.85
C ASP A 177 13.00 -24.71 -12.49
N PHE A 178 11.68 -24.88 -12.59
CA PHE A 178 11.05 -26.19 -12.42
C PHE A 178 11.46 -27.20 -13.50
N GLU A 179 11.69 -26.76 -14.73
CA GLU A 179 12.22 -27.62 -15.80
C GLU A 179 13.58 -28.23 -15.41
N LYS A 180 14.41 -27.50 -14.65
CA LYS A 180 15.76 -27.92 -14.22
C LYS A 180 15.74 -28.84 -12.99
N VAL A 181 14.59 -29.02 -12.33
CA VAL A 181 14.46 -29.88 -11.15
C VAL A 181 14.71 -31.34 -11.56
N LYS A 182 15.75 -31.95 -10.97
CA LYS A 182 16.22 -33.31 -11.32
C LYS A 182 15.25 -34.42 -10.93
N TYR A 183 14.53 -34.24 -9.82
CA TYR A 183 13.67 -35.27 -9.25
C TYR A 183 12.25 -34.73 -9.19
N LYS A 184 11.43 -35.18 -10.14
CA LYS A 184 10.00 -34.89 -10.19
C LYS A 184 9.22 -36.12 -9.68
N MET A 185 8.34 -35.92 -8.71
CA MET A 185 7.51 -36.93 -8.07
C MET A 185 6.18 -37.14 -8.80
N GLY A 186 5.79 -36.24 -9.71
CA GLY A 186 4.54 -36.31 -10.47
C GLY A 186 3.29 -35.96 -9.66
N VAL A 187 3.47 -35.50 -8.42
CA VAL A 187 2.42 -35.06 -7.50
C VAL A 187 2.60 -33.59 -7.10
N GLU A 188 3.50 -32.89 -7.80
CA GLU A 188 3.76 -31.48 -7.57
C GLU A 188 2.51 -30.64 -7.83
N VAL A 189 2.49 -29.51 -7.15
CA VAL A 189 1.42 -28.52 -7.25
C VAL A 189 2.03 -27.21 -7.68
N PHE A 190 1.47 -26.62 -8.72
CA PHE A 190 1.82 -25.27 -9.16
C PHE A 190 0.82 -24.29 -8.56
N VAL A 191 1.33 -23.34 -7.80
CA VAL A 191 0.55 -22.22 -7.27
C VAL A 191 0.88 -20.98 -8.09
N VAL A 192 -0.13 -20.37 -8.68
CA VAL A 192 0.00 -19.15 -9.47
C VAL A 192 -0.91 -18.09 -8.89
N ILE A 193 -0.36 -16.93 -8.57
CA ILE A 193 -1.10 -15.78 -8.06
C ILE A 193 -0.94 -14.65 -9.06
N ILE A 194 -2.06 -14.13 -9.55
CA ILE A 194 -2.10 -13.06 -10.54
C ILE A 194 -2.82 -11.85 -9.99
N ARG A 195 -2.52 -10.66 -10.52
CA ARG A 195 -3.43 -9.53 -10.49
C ARG A 195 -4.39 -9.64 -11.66
N ARG A 196 -5.69 -9.48 -11.41
CA ARG A 196 -6.72 -9.45 -12.46
C ARG A 196 -6.71 -8.12 -13.20
N ILE A 197 -5.64 -7.85 -13.94
CA ILE A 197 -5.47 -6.63 -14.75
C ILE A 197 -6.52 -6.54 -15.88
N ASN A 198 -6.99 -7.69 -16.37
CA ASN A 198 -8.11 -7.83 -17.29
C ASN A 198 -8.76 -9.23 -17.12
N GLU A 199 -9.93 -9.44 -17.74
CA GLU A 199 -10.64 -10.73 -17.70
C GLU A 199 -9.92 -11.83 -18.50
N GLU A 200 -9.20 -11.48 -19.56
CA GLU A 200 -8.53 -12.43 -20.44
C GLU A 200 -7.44 -13.22 -19.70
N VAL A 201 -6.66 -12.55 -18.85
CA VAL A 201 -5.65 -13.19 -17.99
C VAL A 201 -6.32 -14.17 -17.03
N PHE A 202 -7.39 -13.77 -16.34
CA PHE A 202 -8.09 -14.66 -15.43
C PHE A 202 -8.60 -15.91 -16.16
N LEU A 203 -9.24 -15.72 -17.32
CA LEU A 203 -9.76 -16.81 -18.14
C LEU A 203 -8.65 -17.70 -18.70
N ALA A 204 -7.47 -17.15 -18.99
CA ALA A 204 -6.32 -17.92 -19.46
C ALA A 204 -5.87 -18.96 -18.42
N PHE A 205 -5.89 -18.62 -17.13
CA PHE A 205 -5.55 -19.55 -16.05
C PHE A 205 -6.73 -20.43 -15.63
N ALA A 206 -7.95 -19.87 -15.54
CA ALA A 206 -9.16 -20.64 -15.22
C ALA A 206 -9.47 -21.72 -16.27
N GLY A 207 -9.17 -21.45 -17.55
CA GLY A 207 -9.36 -22.38 -18.66
C GLY A 207 -8.41 -23.59 -18.66
N ILE A 208 -7.37 -23.60 -17.82
CA ILE A 208 -6.44 -24.73 -17.67
C ILE A 208 -7.05 -25.83 -16.77
N GLU A 209 -8.22 -25.56 -16.18
CA GLU A 209 -8.93 -26.42 -15.23
C GLU A 209 -8.12 -26.58 -13.94
N PRO A 210 -7.91 -25.48 -13.18
CA PRO A 210 -7.31 -25.56 -11.86
C PRO A 210 -8.17 -26.44 -10.94
N PHE A 211 -7.54 -27.21 -10.05
CA PHE A 211 -8.30 -27.94 -9.03
C PHE A 211 -8.72 -27.02 -7.87
N PHE A 212 -8.14 -25.81 -7.80
CA PHE A 212 -8.50 -24.77 -6.85
C PHE A 212 -8.36 -23.39 -7.49
N VAL A 213 -9.36 -22.54 -7.27
CA VAL A 213 -9.35 -21.12 -7.67
C VAL A 213 -9.99 -20.29 -6.57
N THR A 214 -9.41 -19.13 -6.29
CA THR A 214 -10.05 -18.08 -5.51
C THR A 214 -9.92 -16.73 -6.20
N GLU A 215 -11.03 -15.99 -6.21
CA GLU A 215 -11.14 -14.60 -6.69
C GLU A 215 -11.23 -13.61 -5.51
N VAL A 216 -11.19 -14.11 -4.27
CA VAL A 216 -11.30 -13.29 -3.07
C VAL A 216 -9.90 -12.81 -2.69
N ASP A 217 -9.70 -11.49 -2.73
CA ASP A 217 -8.40 -10.85 -2.51
C ASP A 217 -7.77 -11.25 -1.16
N GLU A 218 -8.57 -11.27 -0.09
CA GLU A 218 -8.14 -11.69 1.25
C GLU A 218 -7.65 -13.15 1.30
N GLU A 219 -8.31 -14.06 0.58
CA GLU A 219 -7.90 -15.46 0.51
C GLU A 219 -6.61 -15.63 -0.29
N ALA A 220 -6.48 -14.89 -1.40
CA ALA A 220 -5.26 -14.87 -2.21
C ALA A 220 -4.07 -14.32 -1.40
N GLN A 221 -4.29 -13.28 -0.59
CA GLN A 221 -3.27 -12.73 0.31
C GLN A 221 -2.88 -13.72 1.42
N GLY A 222 -3.86 -14.47 1.95
CA GLY A 222 -3.60 -15.60 2.86
C GLY A 222 -2.70 -16.65 2.22
N MET A 223 -2.97 -17.01 0.96
CA MET A 223 -2.12 -17.94 0.21
C MET A 223 -0.71 -17.40 -0.04
N ILE A 224 -0.53 -16.10 -0.29
CA ILE A 224 0.81 -15.49 -0.38
C ILE A 224 1.58 -15.75 0.91
N THR A 225 0.95 -15.51 2.06
CA THR A 225 1.56 -15.69 3.38
C THR A 225 1.94 -17.15 3.65
N GLU A 226 1.11 -18.10 3.23
CA GLU A 226 1.33 -19.53 3.44
C GLU A 226 2.36 -20.14 2.48
N TYR A 227 2.25 -19.87 1.17
CA TYR A 227 3.07 -20.51 0.14
C TYR A 227 4.35 -19.73 -0.19
N PHE A 228 4.38 -18.42 0.05
CA PHE A 228 5.49 -17.53 -0.29
C PHE A 228 6.00 -16.75 0.92
N PRO A 229 6.34 -17.40 2.05
CA PRO A 229 6.92 -16.71 3.20
C PRO A 229 8.31 -16.13 2.85
N GLU A 230 8.61 -14.97 3.42
CA GLU A 230 9.89 -14.29 3.21
C GLU A 230 11.08 -15.15 3.66
N GLY A 231 12.13 -15.20 2.84
CA GLY A 231 13.39 -15.90 3.16
C GLY A 231 13.44 -17.39 2.81
N VAL A 232 12.40 -17.97 2.19
CA VAL A 232 12.47 -19.34 1.65
C VAL A 232 13.20 -19.35 0.32
N GLU A 233 14.25 -20.17 0.22
CA GLU A 233 15.04 -20.40 -0.99
C GLU A 233 14.57 -21.64 -1.78
N ASP A 234 14.76 -21.59 -3.09
CA ASP A 234 14.44 -22.70 -3.98
C ASP A 234 15.48 -23.81 -3.87
N VAL A 235 15.03 -25.06 -3.91
CA VAL A 235 15.94 -26.21 -3.91
C VAL A 235 16.50 -26.44 -5.31
N LEU A 236 17.41 -25.55 -5.72
CA LEU A 236 18.19 -25.70 -6.95
C LEU A 236 19.28 -26.75 -6.75
N GLY A 237 18.90 -28.03 -6.67
CA GLY A 237 19.77 -29.18 -6.94
C GLY A 237 21.18 -29.22 -6.31
N GLY A 238 21.43 -28.52 -5.22
CA GLY A 238 22.73 -28.40 -4.57
C GLY A 238 22.67 -28.86 -3.13
N PHE A 239 22.96 -30.13 -2.88
CA PHE A 239 23.39 -30.55 -1.54
C PHE A 239 24.75 -29.88 -1.24
N THR A 240 24.75 -28.70 -0.63
CA THR A 240 25.93 -28.27 0.13
C THR A 240 26.00 -29.16 1.37
N LYS A 241 26.89 -30.17 1.32
CA LYS A 241 27.27 -30.97 2.49
C LYS A 241 27.69 -30.01 3.61
N ALA A 242 26.92 -29.98 4.69
CA ALA A 242 27.41 -29.42 5.96
C ALA A 242 28.66 -30.20 6.41
N PRO A 243 29.72 -29.53 6.91
CA PRO A 243 30.87 -30.23 7.46
C PRO A 243 30.46 -30.90 8.78
N ILE A 244 30.54 -32.23 8.79
CA ILE A 244 30.41 -33.04 10.00
C ILE A 244 31.60 -32.71 10.90
N THR A 245 31.34 -32.00 12.00
CA THR A 245 32.29 -31.91 13.12
C THR A 245 32.03 -33.10 14.05
N PRO A 246 33.05 -33.90 14.40
CA PRO A 246 32.86 -35.01 15.33
C PRO A 246 32.76 -34.47 16.78
N PRO A 247 31.93 -35.10 17.64
CA PRO A 247 31.80 -34.71 19.04
C PRO A 247 33.02 -35.13 19.88
N PRO A 248 33.21 -34.50 21.06
CA PRO A 248 34.37 -34.70 21.93
C PRO A 248 34.41 -36.07 22.61
#